data_AF-A0A1R1JVE9-F1
#
_entry.id   AF-A0A1R1JVE9-F1
#
_cell.length_a   1.000
_cell.length_b   1.000
_cell.length_c   1.000
_cell.angle_alpha   90.00
_cell.angle_beta   90.00
_cell.angle_gamma   90.00
#
_symmetry.space_group_name_H-M   'P 1'
#
loop_
_entity.id
_entity.type
_entity.pdbx_description
1 polymer ?
#
loop_
_entity_poly.entity_id
_entity_poly.type
_entity_poly.pdbx_seq_one_letter_code
_entity_poly.pdbx_strand_id
1 'polypeptide(L)'
;MEIVIDALLAGAVRPLGDSGRDSGIDKHPVEGPLWLGLEGLRGDEQADRRFHGGPEKALHHYAREHYPAWLRELGERAVLRVPGAFGENLSTHGMTEQDVCVGDTYAVGGALIQVSQARQPCWKLNHRFAHPGMSAQVQASGKTGWYYRVLREGWLAPGDTLSLRDRPHPQWSLARIQDILNRRVLDVPTLAELAALPALSPNWRALFEKRARLGQVEDWQRRLQGDPADASTGAPST
;
A
#
# COMPACT_ATOMS: atom_id res chain seq x y z
N MET A 1 7.96 16.44 11.18
CA MET A 1 8.67 15.58 10.22
C MET A 1 8.38 16.13 8.84
N GLU A 2 9.43 16.39 8.06
CA GLU A 2 9.35 16.95 6.71
C GLU A 2 10.01 15.93 5.77
N ILE A 3 9.28 15.44 4.77
CA ILE A 3 9.74 14.39 3.85
C ILE A 3 9.49 14.82 2.41
N VAL A 4 10.52 14.81 1.57
CA VAL A 4 10.39 15.19 0.16
C VAL A 4 9.88 14.00 -0.67
N ILE A 5 8.95 14.26 -1.59
CA ILE A 5 8.53 13.29 -2.60
C ILE A 5 9.61 13.17 -3.68
N ASP A 6 10.33 12.05 -3.68
CA ASP A 6 11.36 11.78 -4.70
C ASP A 6 10.73 11.51 -6.07
N ALA A 7 9.62 10.77 -6.07
CA ALA A 7 8.86 10.49 -7.27
C ALA A 7 7.35 10.47 -6.98
N LEU A 8 6.62 11.18 -7.84
CA LEU A 8 5.17 11.05 -7.99
C LEU A 8 4.93 10.09 -9.16
N LEU A 9 4.06 9.09 -8.97
CA LEU A 9 3.82 8.05 -9.95
C LEU A 9 2.32 7.85 -10.22
N ALA A 10 2.02 7.62 -11.49
CA ALA A 10 0.68 7.28 -11.98
C ALA A 10 0.81 6.23 -13.08
N GLY A 11 -0.27 5.48 -13.33
CA GLY A 11 -0.32 4.50 -14.40
C GLY A 11 -1.75 4.15 -14.80
N ALA A 12 -1.89 3.75 -16.06
CA ALA A 12 -3.13 3.20 -16.58
C ALA A 12 -3.24 1.71 -16.21
N VAL A 13 -4.46 1.19 -16.21
CA VAL A 13 -4.72 -0.25 -16.08
C VAL A 13 -4.25 -0.96 -17.35
N ARG A 14 -3.45 -2.02 -17.18
CA ARG A 14 -2.92 -2.83 -18.27
C ARG A 14 -2.93 -4.32 -17.90
N PRO A 15 -2.87 -5.23 -18.88
CA PRO A 15 -2.68 -6.65 -18.61
C PRO A 15 -1.44 -6.92 -17.75
N LEU A 16 -1.60 -7.72 -16.70
CA LEU A 16 -0.52 -8.05 -15.76
C LEU A 16 0.22 -9.31 -16.21
N GLY A 17 1.17 -9.14 -17.13
CA GLY A 17 1.96 -10.25 -17.64
C GLY A 17 1.07 -11.36 -18.20
N ASP A 18 1.32 -12.60 -17.77
CA ASP A 18 0.59 -13.81 -18.16
C ASP A 18 -0.61 -14.14 -17.26
N SER A 19 -0.94 -13.29 -16.29
CA SER A 19 -1.92 -13.62 -15.25
C SER A 19 -3.39 -13.64 -15.71
N GLY A 20 -3.65 -13.31 -16.98
CA GLY A 20 -5.00 -13.19 -17.52
C GLY A 20 -5.87 -12.09 -16.87
N ARG A 21 -5.27 -11.15 -16.13
CA ARG A 21 -5.99 -10.09 -15.41
C ARG A 21 -5.34 -8.73 -15.59
N ASP A 22 -6.16 -7.69 -15.49
CA ASP A 22 -5.71 -6.31 -15.58
C ASP A 22 -5.28 -5.74 -14.21
N SER A 23 -4.32 -4.81 -14.25
CA SER A 23 -3.81 -4.13 -13.06
C SER A 23 -3.24 -2.74 -13.37
N GLY A 24 -3.47 -1.78 -12.47
CA GLY A 24 -2.78 -0.48 -12.41
C GLY A 24 -1.56 -0.49 -11.48
N ILE A 25 -0.92 -1.66 -11.29
CA ILE A 25 0.27 -1.78 -10.43
C ILE A 25 1.53 -1.25 -11.11
N ASP A 26 1.55 -1.22 -12.44
CA ASP A 26 2.68 -0.70 -13.23
C ASP A 26 2.54 0.82 -13.40
N LYS A 27 3.00 1.54 -12.38
CA LYS A 27 3.03 3.01 -12.36
C LYS A 27 4.43 3.50 -12.66
N HIS A 28 4.52 4.63 -13.34
CA HIS A 28 5.79 5.25 -13.71
C HIS A 28 5.87 6.68 -13.17
N PRO A 29 7.11 7.18 -12.92
CA PRO A 29 7.32 8.56 -12.55
C PRO A 29 6.68 9.53 -13.55
N VAL A 30 6.03 10.56 -13.03
CA VAL A 30 5.58 11.71 -13.81
C VAL A 30 6.49 12.90 -13.54
N GLU A 31 6.70 13.74 -14.56
CA GLU A 31 7.57 14.92 -14.43
C GLU A 31 6.82 16.14 -13.88
N GLY A 32 5.51 16.23 -14.14
CA GLY A 32 4.69 17.39 -13.83
C GLY A 32 3.72 17.19 -12.66
N PRO A 33 3.06 18.28 -12.22
CA PRO A 33 2.07 18.22 -11.17
C PRO A 33 0.82 17.45 -11.63
N LEU A 34 0.20 16.70 -10.71
CA LEU A 34 -1.08 16.03 -10.90
C LEU A 34 -2.10 16.53 -9.88
N TRP A 35 -3.37 16.59 -10.30
CA TRP A 35 -4.47 16.88 -9.41
C TRP A 35 -4.78 15.65 -8.56
N LEU A 36 -4.74 15.79 -7.24
CA LEU A 36 -5.21 14.79 -6.29
C LEU A 36 -6.66 15.08 -5.90
N GLY A 37 -7.57 14.26 -6.43
CA GLY A 37 -8.97 14.26 -6.01
C GLY A 37 -9.22 13.30 -4.84
N LEU A 38 -10.45 13.28 -4.32
CA LEU A 38 -10.84 12.40 -3.20
C LEU A 38 -10.59 10.90 -3.44
N GLU A 39 -10.53 10.48 -4.70
CA GLU A 39 -10.39 9.07 -5.08
C GLU A 39 -9.01 8.70 -5.65
N GLY A 40 -8.11 9.68 -5.79
CA GLY A 40 -6.74 9.47 -6.26
C GLY A 40 -6.24 10.54 -7.23
N LEU A 41 -5.06 10.28 -7.81
CA LEU A 41 -4.42 11.18 -8.76
C LEU A 41 -5.13 11.12 -10.12
N ARG A 42 -5.35 12.28 -10.73
CA ARG A 42 -5.84 12.34 -12.11
C ARG A 42 -4.82 11.70 -13.06
N GLY A 43 -5.29 10.74 -13.85
CA GLY A 43 -4.44 9.95 -14.76
C GLY A 43 -3.90 8.66 -14.15
N ASP A 44 -4.16 8.41 -12.86
CA ASP A 44 -3.91 7.12 -12.23
C ASP A 44 -5.18 6.27 -12.22
N GLU A 45 -5.07 5.02 -12.66
CA GLU A 45 -6.21 4.12 -12.79
C GLU A 45 -6.11 2.94 -11.82
N GLN A 46 -7.27 2.51 -11.32
CA GLN A 46 -7.41 1.42 -10.37
C GLN A 46 -8.31 0.33 -10.96
N ALA A 47 -7.73 -0.82 -11.32
CA ALA A 47 -8.47 -1.92 -11.96
C ALA A 47 -9.62 -2.48 -11.10
N ASP A 48 -9.47 -2.43 -9.77
CA ASP A 48 -10.48 -2.91 -8.84
C ASP A 48 -10.59 -1.96 -7.65
N ARG A 49 -11.63 -1.13 -7.70
CA ARG A 49 -11.86 -0.07 -6.72
C ARG A 49 -12.41 -0.60 -5.40
N ARG A 50 -12.93 -1.83 -5.36
CA ARG A 50 -13.43 -2.45 -4.12
C ARG A 50 -12.28 -2.88 -3.22
N PHE A 51 -11.22 -3.44 -3.81
CA PHE A 51 -10.12 -4.02 -3.04
C PHE A 51 -8.82 -3.19 -3.09
N HIS A 52 -8.56 -2.49 -4.19
CA HIS A 52 -7.28 -1.81 -4.43
C HIS A 52 -7.41 -0.29 -4.60
N GLY A 53 -8.58 0.26 -4.27
CA GLY A 53 -8.90 1.65 -4.52
C GLY A 53 -9.94 2.24 -3.58
N GLY A 54 -10.52 3.35 -4.00
CA GLY A 54 -11.53 4.10 -3.26
C GLY A 54 -10.94 5.16 -2.31
N PRO A 55 -11.79 5.93 -1.62
CA PRO A 55 -11.38 7.12 -0.87
C PRO A 55 -10.42 6.82 0.27
N GLU A 56 -10.48 5.60 0.82
CA GLU A 56 -9.57 5.13 1.88
C GLU A 56 -8.19 4.72 1.36
N LYS A 57 -8.01 4.64 0.04
CA LYS A 57 -6.80 4.16 -0.63
C LYS A 57 -6.44 5.04 -1.85
N ALA A 58 -6.74 6.33 -1.75
CA ALA A 58 -6.56 7.29 -2.83
C ALA A 58 -5.09 7.44 -3.25
N LEU A 59 -4.16 7.33 -2.30
CA LEU A 59 -2.71 7.35 -2.56
C LEU A 59 -2.02 6.18 -1.88
N HIS A 60 -1.19 5.45 -2.63
CA HIS A 60 -0.27 4.45 -2.10
C HIS A 60 1.13 5.06 -1.92
N HIS A 61 1.74 4.83 -0.76
CA HIS A 61 3.09 5.29 -0.43
C HIS A 61 3.99 4.08 -0.19
N TYR A 62 5.19 4.10 -0.76
CA TYR A 62 6.21 3.11 -0.46
C TYR A 62 7.57 3.75 -0.16
N ALA A 63 8.20 3.32 0.92
CA ALA A 63 9.50 3.79 1.37
C ALA A 63 10.62 3.23 0.48
N ARG A 64 11.47 4.09 -0.09
CA ARG A 64 12.58 3.66 -0.97
C ARG A 64 13.72 3.01 -0.21
N GLU A 65 13.80 3.20 1.10
CA GLU A 65 14.71 2.51 2.03
C GLU A 65 14.59 0.98 1.94
N HIS A 66 13.43 0.47 1.50
CA HIS A 66 13.21 -0.96 1.36
C HIS A 66 13.83 -1.56 0.10
N TYR A 67 14.07 -0.76 -0.94
CA TYR A 67 14.59 -1.26 -2.24
C TYR A 67 15.96 -1.95 -2.12
N PRO A 68 16.96 -1.39 -1.40
CA PRO A 68 18.23 -2.08 -1.18
C PRO A 68 18.08 -3.44 -0.50
N ALA A 69 17.10 -3.61 0.39
CA ALA A 69 16.84 -4.90 1.01
C ALA A 69 16.26 -5.91 0.00
N TRP A 70 15.31 -5.48 -0.83
CA TRP A 70 14.76 -6.31 -1.89
C TRP A 70 15.78 -6.70 -2.95
N LEU A 71 16.69 -5.81 -3.33
CA LEU A 71 17.80 -6.13 -4.24
C LEU A 71 18.71 -7.22 -3.66
N ARG A 72 19.02 -7.15 -2.35
CA ARG A 72 19.81 -8.19 -1.67
C ARG A 72 19.07 -9.53 -1.59
N GLU A 73 17.76 -9.50 -1.33
CA GLU A 73 16.94 -10.71 -1.15
C GLU A 73 16.58 -11.39 -2.48
N LEU A 74 16.37 -10.62 -3.55
CA LEU A 74 15.81 -11.10 -4.82
C LEU A 74 16.78 -11.03 -6.01
N GLY A 75 17.94 -10.41 -5.83
CA GLY A 75 18.89 -10.10 -6.90
C GLY A 75 18.45 -8.92 -7.79
N GLU A 76 19.28 -8.65 -8.81
CA GLU A 76 18.98 -7.65 -9.84
C GLU A 76 17.69 -8.01 -10.59
N ARG A 77 16.72 -7.09 -10.57
CA ARG A 77 15.45 -7.21 -11.32
C ARG A 77 15.09 -5.88 -11.94
N ALA A 78 14.59 -5.89 -13.17
CA ALA A 78 14.21 -4.67 -13.88
C ALA A 78 13.23 -3.80 -13.08
N VAL A 79 12.24 -4.43 -12.43
CA VAL A 79 11.23 -3.74 -11.61
C VAL A 79 11.82 -3.00 -10.40
N LEU A 80 12.99 -3.37 -9.89
CA LEU A 80 13.63 -2.72 -8.75
C LEU A 80 14.57 -1.56 -9.14
N ARG A 81 14.79 -1.33 -10.44
CA ARG A 81 15.71 -0.28 -10.93
C ARG A 81 15.14 1.13 -10.82
N VAL A 82 13.83 1.25 -10.74
CA VAL A 82 13.09 2.53 -10.71
C VAL A 82 12.00 2.47 -9.63
N PRO A 83 11.53 3.63 -9.09
CA PRO A 83 10.34 3.63 -8.25
C PRO A 83 9.12 3.11 -9.00
N GLY A 84 8.10 2.65 -8.26
CA GLY A 84 6.86 2.09 -8.81
C GLY A 84 6.83 0.56 -8.85
N ALA A 85 7.85 -0.11 -8.30
CA ALA A 85 7.90 -1.56 -8.25
C ALA A 85 6.69 -2.15 -7.50
N PHE A 86 6.23 -1.46 -6.47
CA PHE A 86 5.14 -1.91 -5.58
C PHE A 86 3.80 -1.25 -5.92
N GLY A 87 3.73 -0.48 -7.01
CA GLY A 87 2.55 0.25 -7.48
C GLY A 87 2.20 1.46 -6.62
N GLU A 88 3.19 2.03 -5.95
CA GLU A 88 3.10 3.28 -5.19
C GLU A 88 2.86 4.49 -6.09
N ASN A 89 2.13 5.47 -5.55
CA ASN A 89 1.99 6.81 -6.12
C ASN A 89 3.04 7.76 -5.54
N LEU A 90 3.37 7.59 -4.26
CA LEU A 90 4.37 8.40 -3.57
C LEU A 90 5.57 7.52 -3.23
N SER A 91 6.75 8.00 -3.60
CA SER A 91 8.02 7.37 -3.33
C SER A 91 8.94 8.36 -2.62
N THR A 92 9.46 7.98 -1.45
CA THR A 92 10.24 8.87 -0.58
C THR A 92 11.38 8.13 0.10
N HIS A 93 12.33 8.90 0.64
CA HIS A 93 13.24 8.50 1.72
C HIS A 93 12.99 9.33 2.98
N GLY A 94 13.43 8.81 4.13
CA GLY A 94 13.37 9.45 5.45
C GLY A 94 12.17 9.02 6.30
N MET A 95 11.33 8.08 5.85
CA MET A 95 10.18 7.60 6.62
C MET A 95 9.80 6.17 6.24
N THR A 96 9.52 5.36 7.24
CA THR A 96 9.07 3.97 7.09
C THR A 96 7.80 3.70 7.89
N GLU A 97 7.28 2.48 7.83
CA GLU A 97 6.13 2.04 8.62
C GLU A 97 6.35 2.17 10.14
N GLN A 98 7.60 2.28 10.60
CA GLN A 98 7.95 2.53 12.01
C GLN A 98 7.64 3.97 12.43
N ASP A 99 7.81 4.92 11.51
CA ASP A 99 7.75 6.36 11.76
C ASP A 99 6.34 6.93 11.55
N VAL A 100 5.50 6.20 10.83
CA VAL A 100 4.15 6.59 10.42
C VAL A 100 3.10 5.95 11.31
N CYS A 101 2.19 6.77 11.84
CA CYS A 101 1.06 6.30 12.65
C CYS A 101 -0.26 6.40 11.88
N VAL A 102 -1.21 5.53 12.21
CA VAL A 102 -2.57 5.66 11.68
C VAL A 102 -3.18 7.00 12.08
N GLY A 103 -3.83 7.68 11.14
CA GLY A 103 -4.38 9.01 11.35
C GLY A 103 -3.39 10.16 11.28
N ASP A 104 -2.09 9.90 11.11
CA ASP A 104 -1.14 10.96 10.78
C ASP A 104 -1.66 11.75 9.58
N THR A 105 -1.67 13.07 9.71
CA THR A 105 -2.16 13.98 8.67
C THR A 105 -1.01 14.82 8.15
N TYR A 106 -0.83 14.83 6.82
CA TYR A 106 0.25 15.55 6.14
C TYR A 106 -0.33 16.60 5.22
N ALA A 107 0.24 17.81 5.28
CA ALA A 107 0.07 18.78 4.20
C ALA A 107 1.13 18.50 3.13
N VAL A 108 0.75 18.55 1.87
CA VAL A 108 1.65 18.30 0.73
C VAL A 108 1.12 19.00 -0.51
N GLY A 109 1.96 19.80 -1.16
CA GLY A 109 1.51 20.69 -2.24
C GLY A 109 0.29 21.52 -1.80
N GLY A 110 -0.81 21.43 -2.57
CA GLY A 110 -2.10 22.04 -2.21
C GLY A 110 -3.00 21.18 -1.31
N ALA A 111 -2.67 19.90 -1.11
CA ALA A 111 -3.56 18.91 -0.51
C ALA A 111 -3.35 18.73 1.01
N LEU A 112 -4.32 18.05 1.63
CA LEU A 112 -4.22 17.50 2.98
C LEU A 112 -4.61 16.03 2.91
N ILE A 113 -3.71 15.15 3.34
CA ILE A 113 -3.89 13.69 3.27
C ILE A 113 -3.72 13.07 4.64
N GLN A 114 -4.42 11.96 4.90
CA GLN A 114 -4.40 11.28 6.20
C GLN A 114 -4.16 9.78 6.04
N VAL A 115 -3.26 9.23 6.84
CA VAL A 115 -2.95 7.80 6.85
C VAL A 115 -4.18 7.01 7.26
N SER A 116 -4.63 6.10 6.39
CA SER A 116 -5.85 5.33 6.60
C SER A 116 -5.60 3.90 7.08
N GLN A 117 -4.56 3.26 6.55
CA GLN A 117 -4.19 1.88 6.83
C GLN A 117 -2.83 1.54 6.21
N ALA A 118 -2.17 0.50 6.72
CA ALA A 118 -1.06 -0.11 5.99
C ALA A 118 -1.57 -0.83 4.73
N ARG A 119 -0.67 -1.04 3.76
CA ARG A 119 -1.01 -1.73 2.52
C ARG A 119 -0.94 -3.25 2.75
N GLN A 120 -1.98 -3.95 2.31
CA GLN A 120 -1.96 -5.42 2.30
C GLN A 120 -1.45 -5.90 0.94
N PRO A 121 -0.31 -6.62 0.88
CA PRO A 121 0.18 -7.18 -0.37
C PRO A 121 -0.81 -8.19 -0.96
N CYS A 122 -0.81 -8.31 -2.29
CA CYS A 122 -1.65 -9.26 -3.00
C CYS A 122 -0.85 -9.99 -4.07
N TRP A 123 -1.41 -11.08 -4.56
CA TRP A 123 -0.80 -12.00 -5.53
C TRP A 123 -0.31 -11.32 -6.83
N LYS A 124 -0.85 -10.15 -7.19
CA LYS A 124 -0.37 -9.35 -8.33
C LYS A 124 1.13 -9.01 -8.24
N LEU A 125 1.69 -8.92 -7.02
CA LEU A 125 3.13 -8.78 -6.83
C LEU A 125 3.92 -9.99 -7.33
N ASN A 126 3.36 -11.20 -7.22
CA ASN A 126 4.05 -12.41 -7.66
C ASN A 126 4.32 -12.36 -9.16
N HIS A 127 3.33 -11.92 -9.96
CA HIS A 127 3.49 -11.74 -11.40
C HIS A 127 4.36 -10.53 -11.74
N ARG A 128 4.13 -9.37 -11.11
CA ARG A 128 4.93 -8.16 -11.36
C ARG A 128 6.42 -8.41 -11.16
N PHE A 129 6.78 -9.12 -10.09
CA PHE A 129 8.19 -9.42 -9.80
C PHE A 129 8.71 -10.65 -10.54
N ALA A 130 7.86 -11.42 -11.24
CA ALA A 130 8.17 -12.76 -11.72
C ALA A 130 8.81 -13.61 -10.59
N HIS A 131 8.17 -13.60 -9.42
CA HIS A 131 8.67 -14.25 -8.21
C HIS A 131 7.52 -14.86 -7.40
N PRO A 132 7.33 -16.19 -7.47
CA PRO A 132 6.33 -16.89 -6.67
C PRO A 132 6.53 -16.59 -5.17
N GLY A 133 5.44 -16.22 -4.48
CA GLY A 133 5.48 -15.91 -3.05
C GLY A 133 5.94 -14.50 -2.70
N MET A 134 6.21 -13.62 -3.68
CA MET A 134 6.59 -12.22 -3.43
C MET A 134 5.62 -11.50 -2.48
N SER A 135 4.32 -11.67 -2.66
CA SER A 135 3.29 -11.09 -1.81
C SER A 135 3.42 -11.50 -0.34
N ALA A 136 3.74 -12.78 -0.09
CA ALA A 136 3.92 -13.33 1.24
C ALA A 136 5.22 -12.84 1.88
N GLN A 137 6.30 -12.74 1.11
CA GLN A 137 7.57 -12.17 1.57
C GLN A 137 7.40 -10.69 1.98
N VAL A 138 6.72 -9.90 1.14
CA VAL A 138 6.39 -8.50 1.45
C VAL A 138 5.59 -8.42 2.75
N GLN A 139 4.58 -9.27 2.92
CA GLN A 139 3.78 -9.28 4.15
C GLN A 139 4.62 -9.62 5.38
N ALA A 140 5.40 -10.71 5.31
CA ALA A 140 6.21 -11.20 6.41
C ALA A 140 7.28 -10.18 6.84
N SER A 141 7.82 -9.43 5.87
CA SER A 141 8.84 -8.41 6.14
C SER A 141 8.30 -7.14 6.81
N GLY A 142 6.99 -6.86 6.70
CA GLY A 142 6.38 -5.59 7.13
C GLY A 142 6.71 -4.39 6.23
N LYS A 143 7.53 -4.56 5.18
CA LYS A 143 7.92 -3.54 4.19
C LYS A 143 6.81 -3.39 3.14
N THR A 144 5.62 -3.03 3.57
CA THR A 144 4.41 -3.12 2.73
C THR A 144 4.02 -1.81 2.07
N GLY A 145 4.45 -0.67 2.61
CA GLY A 145 3.88 0.64 2.28
C GLY A 145 2.52 0.87 2.96
N TRP A 146 1.89 2.00 2.65
CA TRP A 146 0.62 2.39 3.28
C TRP A 146 -0.23 3.26 2.37
N TYR A 147 -1.46 3.49 2.81
CA TYR A 147 -2.43 4.29 2.09
C TYR A 147 -2.78 5.57 2.82
N TYR A 148 -3.11 6.59 2.03
CA TYR A 148 -3.77 7.79 2.48
C TYR A 148 -5.18 7.90 1.92
N ARG A 149 -6.07 8.48 2.73
CA ARG A 149 -7.28 9.16 2.27
C ARG A 149 -6.99 10.65 2.07
N VAL A 150 -7.79 11.30 1.23
CA VAL A 150 -7.66 12.74 0.96
C VAL A 150 -8.69 13.50 1.80
N LEU A 151 -8.20 14.41 2.66
CA LEU A 151 -9.05 15.31 3.45
C LEU A 151 -9.32 16.63 2.73
N ARG A 152 -8.36 17.08 1.91
CA ARG A 152 -8.49 18.24 1.03
C ARG A 152 -7.78 17.95 -0.29
N GLU A 153 -8.52 18.09 -1.38
CA GLU A 153 -8.00 17.97 -2.74
C GLU A 153 -6.96 19.06 -3.04
N GLY A 154 -6.07 18.80 -4.00
CA GLY A 154 -5.07 19.78 -4.40
C GLY A 154 -4.06 19.26 -5.40
N TRP A 155 -3.21 20.14 -5.90
CA TRP A 155 -2.10 19.76 -6.78
C TRP A 155 -0.94 19.20 -5.97
N LEU A 156 -0.36 18.11 -6.46
CA LEU A 156 0.89 17.51 -5.98
C LEU A 156 1.90 17.47 -7.13
N ALA A 157 3.17 17.71 -6.83
CA ALA A 157 4.29 17.59 -7.76
C ALA A 157 5.42 16.73 -7.17
N PRO A 158 6.26 16.11 -8.01
CA PRO A 158 7.57 15.64 -7.57
C PRO A 158 8.34 16.79 -6.87
N GLY A 159 9.04 16.49 -5.77
CA GLY A 159 9.75 17.49 -4.97
C GLY A 159 8.89 18.19 -3.91
N ASP A 160 7.56 18.03 -3.91
CA ASP A 160 6.73 18.53 -2.82
C ASP A 160 7.12 17.87 -1.49
N THR A 161 6.99 18.62 -0.40
CA THR A 161 7.30 18.14 0.95
C THR A 161 6.02 17.73 1.68
N LEU A 162 6.02 16.51 2.22
CA LEU A 162 5.07 16.02 3.21
C LEU A 162 5.43 16.59 4.58
N SER A 163 4.64 17.55 5.05
CA SER A 163 4.77 18.13 6.38
C SER A 163 3.75 17.52 7.33
N LEU A 164 4.20 16.78 8.35
CA LEU A 164 3.31 16.24 9.38
C LEU A 164 2.61 17.39 10.13
N ARG A 165 1.28 17.38 10.15
CA ARG A 165 0.44 18.39 10.81
C ARG A 165 -0.20 17.88 12.09
N ASP A 166 -0.61 16.63 12.10
CA ASP A 166 -1.25 16.01 13.27
C ASP A 166 -0.89 14.53 13.38
N ARG A 167 -0.82 14.04 14.62
CA ARG A 167 -0.56 12.64 15.00
C ARG A 167 -1.47 12.26 16.17
N PRO A 168 -2.73 11.92 15.90
CA PRO A 168 -3.70 11.65 16.96
C PRO A 168 -3.46 10.32 17.69
N HIS A 169 -2.72 9.40 17.07
CA HIS A 169 -2.51 8.03 17.57
C HIS A 169 -1.03 7.62 17.58
N PRO A 170 -0.16 8.33 18.33
CA PRO A 170 1.30 8.10 18.30
C PRO A 170 1.73 6.70 18.75
N GLN A 171 0.89 6.00 19.52
CA GLN A 171 1.13 4.63 19.95
C GLN A 171 0.87 3.59 18.86
N TRP A 172 0.22 3.98 17.76
CA TRP A 172 -0.26 3.08 16.70
C TRP A 172 0.52 3.30 15.40
N SER A 173 1.82 3.02 15.45
CA SER A 173 2.64 2.96 14.23
C SER A 173 2.15 1.85 13.30
N LEU A 174 2.27 2.06 11.99
CA LEU A 174 1.84 1.08 11.00
C LEU A 174 2.62 -0.24 11.13
N ALA A 175 3.88 -0.18 11.53
CA ALA A 175 4.68 -1.37 11.83
C ALA A 175 4.09 -2.17 13.00
N ARG A 176 3.66 -1.51 14.08
CA ARG A 176 3.01 -2.18 15.22
C ARG A 176 1.71 -2.86 14.81
N ILE A 177 0.86 -2.16 14.06
CA ILE A 177 -0.42 -2.75 13.61
C ILE A 177 -0.17 -3.94 12.67
N GLN A 178 0.82 -3.83 11.78
CA GLN A 178 1.21 -4.95 10.91
C GLN A 178 1.75 -6.14 11.69
N ASP A 179 2.55 -5.94 12.72
CA ASP A 179 3.06 -7.03 13.57
C ASP A 179 1.91 -7.78 14.26
N ILE A 180 0.92 -7.06 14.81
CA ILE A 180 -0.32 -7.64 15.39
C ILE A 180 -1.05 -8.52 14.37
N LEU A 181 -1.18 -8.01 13.14
CA LEU A 181 -1.81 -8.74 12.05
C LEU A 181 -1.01 -9.99 11.67
N ASN A 182 0.29 -9.86 11.46
CA ASN A 182 1.20 -10.91 10.99
C ASN A 182 1.41 -12.02 12.02
N ARG A 183 1.51 -11.67 13.31
CA ARG A 183 1.58 -12.63 14.43
C ARG A 183 0.22 -13.25 14.77
N ARG A 184 -0.84 -12.86 14.05
CA ARG A 184 -2.20 -13.41 14.22
C ARG A 184 -2.69 -13.26 15.67
N VAL A 185 -2.40 -12.11 16.28
CA VAL A 185 -2.73 -11.82 17.68
C VAL A 185 -4.25 -11.80 17.89
N LEU A 186 -4.69 -12.41 18.99
CA LEU A 186 -6.09 -12.52 19.42
C LEU A 186 -6.34 -11.88 20.80
N ASP A 187 -5.50 -10.92 21.19
CA ASP A 187 -5.68 -10.14 22.41
C ASP A 187 -6.88 -9.19 22.28
N VAL A 188 -7.97 -9.49 22.96
CA VAL A 188 -9.24 -8.77 22.83
C VAL A 188 -9.12 -7.28 23.18
N PRO A 189 -8.47 -6.85 24.29
CA PRO A 189 -8.31 -5.43 24.61
C PRO A 189 -7.60 -4.65 23.50
N THR A 190 -6.46 -5.16 22.99
CA THR A 190 -5.71 -4.55 21.88
C THR A 190 -6.56 -4.45 20.62
N LEU A 191 -7.28 -5.52 20.27
CA LEU A 191 -8.13 -5.57 19.07
C LEU A 191 -9.32 -4.61 19.18
N ALA A 192 -9.93 -4.48 20.36
CA ALA A 192 -11.01 -3.55 20.61
C ALA A 192 -10.55 -2.08 20.49
N GLU A 193 -9.35 -1.75 20.99
CA GLU A 193 -8.77 -0.41 20.83
C GLU A 193 -8.58 -0.09 19.34
N LEU A 194 -7.97 -1.00 18.57
CA LEU A 194 -7.76 -0.84 17.13
C LEU A 194 -9.08 -0.69 16.36
N ALA A 195 -10.10 -1.48 16.70
CA ALA A 195 -11.42 -1.41 16.08
C ALA A 195 -12.11 -0.05 16.34
N ALA A 196 -11.79 0.60 17.46
CA ALA A 196 -12.36 1.89 17.85
C ALA A 196 -11.64 3.10 17.23
N LEU A 197 -10.48 2.93 16.57
CA LEU A 197 -9.71 4.04 16.00
C LEU A 197 -10.44 4.66 14.78
N PRO A 198 -11.01 5.87 14.88
CA PRO A 198 -11.84 6.44 13.80
C PRO A 198 -11.03 6.71 12.54
N ALA A 199 -9.73 6.97 12.68
CA ALA A 199 -8.82 7.23 11.57
C ALA A 199 -8.41 5.95 10.80
N LEU A 200 -8.73 4.77 11.31
CA LEU A 200 -8.47 3.51 10.63
C LEU A 200 -9.58 3.21 9.62
N SER A 201 -9.21 2.68 8.45
CA SER A 201 -10.20 2.39 7.40
C SER A 201 -11.31 1.46 7.90
N PRO A 202 -12.56 1.64 7.42
CA PRO A 202 -13.70 0.83 7.89
C PRO A 202 -13.47 -0.68 7.78
N ASN A 203 -12.80 -1.13 6.71
CA ASN A 203 -12.49 -2.54 6.49
C ASN A 203 -11.52 -3.09 7.54
N TRP A 204 -10.53 -2.30 7.96
CA TRP A 204 -9.58 -2.71 9.00
C TRP A 204 -10.23 -2.70 10.39
N ARG A 205 -11.07 -1.70 10.69
CA ARG A 205 -11.86 -1.68 11.93
C ARG A 205 -12.75 -2.92 12.05
N ALA A 206 -13.50 -3.24 10.99
CA ALA A 206 -14.35 -4.44 10.95
C ALA A 206 -13.55 -5.75 11.08
N LEU A 207 -12.32 -5.78 10.55
CA LEU A 207 -11.43 -6.94 10.71
C LEU A 207 -11.02 -7.13 12.17
N PHE A 208 -10.60 -6.07 12.86
CA PHE A 208 -10.23 -6.14 14.27
C PHE A 208 -11.42 -6.45 15.18
N GLU A 209 -12.59 -5.84 14.91
CA GLU A 209 -13.83 -6.15 15.61
C GLU A 209 -14.21 -7.63 15.45
N LYS A 210 -14.11 -8.16 14.23
CA LYS A 210 -14.38 -9.58 13.96
C LYS A 210 -13.42 -10.49 14.73
N ARG A 211 -12.11 -10.17 14.75
CA ARG A 211 -11.12 -10.93 15.54
C ARG A 211 -11.44 -10.90 17.03
N ALA A 212 -11.73 -9.71 17.58
CA ALA A 212 -12.07 -9.53 18.99
C ALA A 212 -13.32 -10.31 19.39
N ARG A 213 -14.35 -10.29 18.54
CA ARG A 213 -15.63 -10.96 18.79
C ARG A 213 -15.55 -12.48 18.64
N LEU A 214 -14.85 -12.97 17.61
CA LEU A 214 -14.87 -14.40 17.26
C LEU A 214 -13.68 -15.18 17.83
N GLY A 215 -12.62 -14.52 18.29
CA GLY A 215 -11.37 -15.19 18.69
C GLY A 215 -10.73 -15.95 17.53
N GLN A 216 -10.94 -15.49 16.30
CA GLN A 216 -10.47 -16.16 15.08
C GLN A 216 -9.81 -15.17 14.14
N VAL A 217 -8.80 -15.66 13.45
CA VAL A 217 -8.06 -14.94 12.43
C VAL A 217 -8.51 -15.40 11.05
N GLU A 218 -8.58 -14.46 10.13
CA GLU A 218 -8.91 -14.69 8.74
C GLU A 218 -7.82 -15.50 8.00
N ASP A 219 -8.23 -16.08 6.89
CA ASP A 219 -7.33 -16.71 5.92
C ASP A 219 -6.96 -15.70 4.82
N TRP A 220 -5.66 -15.60 4.56
CA TRP A 220 -5.10 -14.71 3.55
C TRP A 220 -4.50 -15.44 2.35
N GLN A 221 -4.56 -16.78 2.30
CA GLN A 221 -3.97 -17.57 1.22
C GLN A 221 -4.45 -17.09 -0.15
N ARG A 222 -5.76 -16.93 -0.34
CA ARG A 222 -6.33 -16.44 -1.61
C ARG A 222 -5.83 -15.05 -1.99
N ARG A 223 -5.69 -14.14 -1.03
CA ARG A 223 -5.16 -12.79 -1.28
C ARG A 223 -3.69 -12.83 -1.73
N LEU A 224 -2.89 -13.70 -1.11
CA LEU A 224 -1.45 -13.77 -1.33
C LEU A 224 -1.08 -14.62 -2.55
N GLN A 225 -1.79 -15.72 -2.81
CA GLN A 225 -1.46 -16.67 -3.86
C GLN A 225 -2.25 -16.43 -5.15
N GLY A 226 -3.43 -15.82 -5.07
CA GLY A 226 -4.35 -15.70 -6.21
C GLY A 226 -5.30 -16.89 -6.27
N ASP A 227 -6.24 -16.89 -7.22
CA ASP A 227 -7.04 -18.09 -7.48
C ASP A 227 -6.23 -19.05 -8.35
N PRO A 228 -6.28 -20.38 -8.12
CA PRO A 228 -5.62 -21.37 -8.99
C PRO A 228 -6.02 -21.25 -10.47
N ALA A 229 -7.21 -20.71 -10.75
CA ALA A 229 -7.71 -20.47 -12.10
C ALA A 229 -6.98 -19.31 -12.84
N ASP A 230 -6.22 -18.48 -12.13
CA ASP A 230 -5.44 -17.39 -12.73
C ASP A 230 -4.08 -17.85 -13.30
N ALA A 231 -3.70 -19.11 -13.05
CA ALA A 231 -2.40 -19.66 -13.43
C ALA A 231 -2.41 -20.41 -14.79
N SER A 232 -3.55 -20.50 -15.49
CA SER A 232 -3.74 -21.50 -16.56
C SER A 232 -3.83 -20.96 -18.00
N THR A 233 -3.17 -19.86 -18.36
CA THR A 233 -3.15 -19.39 -19.77
C THR A 233 -1.76 -19.24 -20.39
N GLY A 234 -0.75 -19.95 -19.86
CA GLY A 234 0.63 -19.88 -20.35
C GLY A 234 1.25 -21.25 -20.67
N ALA A 235 0.64 -22.04 -21.56
CA ALA A 235 1.36 -23.14 -22.21
C ALA A 235 1.49 -22.80 -23.71
N PRO A 236 2.71 -22.67 -24.27
CA PRO A 236 2.87 -22.51 -25.70
C PRO A 236 2.50 -23.83 -26.37
N SER A 237 1.55 -23.76 -27.31
CA SER A 237 1.31 -24.84 -28.26
C SER A 237 2.59 -25.07 -29.06
N THR A 238 3.21 -26.24 -28.84
CA THR A 238 4.23 -26.85 -29.70
C THR A 238 3.69 -27.14 -31.09
#